data_AF-A0A7C5D5D8-F1
#
_entry.id   AF-A0A7C5D5D8-F1
#
_cell.length_a   1.000
_cell.length_b   1.000
_cell.length_c   1.000
_cell.angle_alpha   90.00
_cell.angle_beta   90.00
_cell.angle_gamma   90.00
#
_symmetry.space_group_name_H-M   'P 1'
#
loop_
_entity.id
_entity.type
_entity.pdbx_description
1 polymer ?
#
loop_
_entity_poly.entity_id
_entity_poly.type
_entity_poly.pdbx_seq_one_letter_code
_entity_poly.pdbx_strand_id
1 'polypeptide(L)'
;MKRWFIVGVPVILAAALGVLGVARETAVYLYSDQVLLQFDPSDEYSVTIVWFNVYETLLRYYPEEDRFEGVLAKSYEVSEDGLVWTFHCVRGLNSIPET
;
A
#
# COMPACT_ATOMS: atom_id res chain seq x y z
N MET A 1 51.25 -7.57 -17.62
CA MET A 1 50.72 -8.20 -16.40
C MET A 1 49.97 -7.24 -15.43
N LYS A 2 50.14 -5.91 -15.47
CA LYS A 2 49.46 -4.97 -14.53
C LYS A 2 48.05 -4.50 -14.93
N ARG A 3 47.62 -4.66 -16.19
CA ARG A 3 46.34 -4.09 -16.69
C ARG A 3 45.09 -4.90 -16.29
N TRP A 4 45.26 -6.20 -16.03
CA TRP A 4 44.16 -7.09 -15.62
C TRP A 4 43.74 -6.86 -14.16
N PHE A 5 44.67 -6.41 -13.30
CA PHE A 5 44.38 -6.06 -11.90
C PHE A 5 43.53 -4.79 -11.77
N ILE A 6 43.67 -3.83 -12.69
CA ILE A 6 42.96 -2.54 -12.63
C ILE A 6 41.49 -2.68 -13.06
N VAL A 7 41.15 -3.69 -13.87
CA VAL A 7 39.76 -3.93 -14.31
C VAL A 7 39.10 -5.05 -13.48
N GLY A 8 39.85 -6.10 -13.13
CA GLY A 8 39.31 -7.22 -12.36
C GLY A 8 38.91 -6.85 -10.93
N VAL A 9 39.70 -6.02 -10.25
CA VAL A 9 39.44 -5.61 -8.85
C VAL A 9 38.16 -4.76 -8.72
N PRO A 10 37.92 -3.69 -9.51
CA PRO A 10 36.68 -2.92 -9.40
C PRO A 10 35.44 -3.69 -9.86
N VAL A 11 35.56 -4.64 -10.80
CA VAL A 11 34.44 -5.51 -11.21
C VAL A 11 34.08 -6.51 -10.09
N ILE A 12 35.08 -7.07 -9.42
CA ILE A 12 34.86 -7.94 -8.26
C ILE A 12 34.30 -7.16 -7.07
N LEU A 13 34.76 -5.91 -6.85
CA LEU A 13 34.20 -5.01 -5.83
C LEU A 13 32.75 -4.60 -6.14
N ALA A 14 32.42 -4.29 -7.39
CA ALA A 14 31.05 -3.96 -7.81
C ALA A 14 30.12 -5.18 -7.70
N ALA A 15 30.60 -6.37 -8.04
CA ALA A 15 29.88 -7.62 -7.83
C ALA A 15 29.69 -7.94 -6.33
N ALA A 16 30.71 -7.70 -5.50
CA ALA A 16 30.60 -7.88 -4.05
C ALA A 16 29.66 -6.86 -3.38
N LEU A 17 29.59 -5.62 -3.89
CA LEU A 17 28.63 -4.59 -3.47
C LEU A 17 27.20 -4.90 -3.94
N GLY A 18 27.03 -5.50 -5.12
CA GLY A 18 25.72 -5.94 -5.62
C GLY A 18 25.13 -7.16 -4.90
N VAL A 19 25.93 -7.85 -4.08
CA VAL A 19 25.54 -9.02 -3.27
C VAL A 19 25.23 -8.64 -1.81
N LEU A 20 25.39 -7.36 -1.43
CA LEU A 20 24.93 -6.84 -0.14
C LEU A 20 23.39 -6.71 -0.16
N GLY A 21 22.73 -7.87 -0.08
CA GLY A 21 21.35 -8.12 0.30
C GLY A 21 20.33 -7.10 -0.18
N VAL A 22 19.50 -7.49 -1.15
CA VAL A 22 18.14 -6.94 -1.24
C VAL A 22 17.52 -7.15 0.15
N ALA A 23 17.36 -6.07 0.91
CA ALA A 23 16.78 -6.12 2.24
C ALA A 23 15.40 -6.76 2.09
N ARG A 24 15.18 -7.88 2.79
CA ARG A 24 13.86 -8.51 2.79
C ARG A 24 12.93 -7.59 3.57
N GLU A 25 12.09 -6.83 2.86
CA GLU A 25 11.04 -5.99 3.44
C GLU A 25 9.86 -6.86 3.89
N THR A 26 10.10 -7.72 4.89
CA THR A 26 9.05 -8.50 5.53
C THR A 26 8.88 -8.01 6.95
N ALA A 27 7.67 -7.54 7.27
CA ALA A 27 7.25 -7.29 8.64
C ALA A 27 6.40 -8.46 9.15
N VAL A 28 6.56 -8.79 10.43
CA VAL A 28 5.66 -9.69 11.16
C VAL A 28 5.06 -8.89 12.29
N TYR A 29 3.74 -8.78 12.31
CA TYR A 29 3.00 -8.13 13.39
C TYR A 29 2.23 -9.18 14.17
N LEU A 30 2.27 -9.07 15.49
CA LEU A 30 1.37 -9.79 16.38
C LEU A 30 0.09 -8.97 16.48
N TYR A 31 -1.05 -9.64 16.29
CA TYR A 31 -2.36 -9.03 16.43
C TYR A 31 -3.13 -9.81 17.48
N SER A 32 -3.64 -9.11 18.49
CA SER A 32 -4.26 -9.72 19.68
C SER A 32 -5.80 -9.74 19.62
N ASP A 33 -6.38 -9.34 18.49
CA ASP A 33 -7.83 -9.40 18.29
C ASP A 33 -8.26 -10.81 17.80
N GLN A 34 -9.55 -10.96 17.51
CA GLN A 34 -10.15 -12.13 16.88
C GLN A 34 -9.30 -12.61 15.69
N VAL A 35 -9.21 -13.93 15.53
CA VAL A 35 -8.65 -14.52 14.31
C VAL A 35 -9.53 -14.09 13.12
N LEU A 36 -8.91 -13.71 12.00
CA LEU A 36 -9.64 -13.38 10.77
C LEU A 36 -10.54 -14.56 10.37
N LEU A 37 -11.85 -14.39 10.49
CA LEU A 37 -12.82 -15.43 10.20
C LEU A 37 -13.14 -15.51 8.72
N GLN A 38 -13.16 -14.36 8.04
CA GLN A 38 -13.54 -14.25 6.63
C GLN A 38 -12.96 -12.96 6.01
N PHE A 39 -12.82 -12.92 4.69
CA PHE A 39 -12.08 -11.87 3.96
C PHE A 39 -12.96 -10.78 3.33
N ASP A 40 -14.27 -10.98 3.24
CA ASP A 40 -15.25 -10.03 2.74
C ASP A 40 -15.56 -8.97 3.83
N PRO A 41 -15.13 -7.72 3.67
CA PRO A 41 -15.35 -6.68 4.66
C PRO A 41 -16.83 -6.30 4.84
N SER A 42 -17.74 -6.77 3.98
CA SER A 42 -19.19 -6.50 4.11
C SER A 42 -19.91 -7.41 5.11
N ASP A 43 -19.34 -8.58 5.41
CA ASP A 43 -19.95 -9.61 6.26
C ASP A 43 -19.28 -9.70 7.66
N GLU A 44 -18.51 -8.68 8.06
CA GLU A 44 -17.74 -8.70 9.31
C GLU A 44 -17.75 -7.32 9.98
N TYR A 45 -17.66 -7.29 11.32
CA TYR A 45 -17.92 -6.09 12.13
C TYR A 45 -16.66 -5.54 12.82
N SER A 46 -15.61 -6.36 12.97
CA SER A 46 -14.32 -5.89 13.47
C SER A 46 -13.38 -5.59 12.31
N VAL A 47 -12.66 -4.48 12.41
CA VAL A 47 -11.66 -4.10 11.40
C VAL A 47 -10.36 -4.84 11.69
N THR A 48 -10.05 -5.85 10.89
CA THR A 48 -8.77 -6.55 10.99
C THR A 48 -7.69 -5.84 10.18
N ILE A 49 -6.48 -5.72 10.73
CA ILE A 49 -5.30 -5.12 10.08
C ILE A 49 -5.00 -5.69 8.68
N VAL A 50 -5.40 -6.94 8.42
CA VAL A 50 -5.27 -7.60 7.11
C VAL A 50 -5.99 -6.80 6.02
N TRP A 51 -7.19 -6.27 6.28
CA TRP A 51 -7.95 -5.56 5.26
C TRP A 51 -7.36 -4.22 4.88
N PHE A 52 -6.69 -3.52 5.81
CA PHE A 52 -5.94 -2.30 5.48
C PHE A 52 -4.78 -2.54 4.50
N ASN A 53 -4.40 -3.80 4.27
CA ASN A 53 -3.36 -4.19 3.33
C ASN A 53 -3.91 -4.77 2.02
N VAL A 54 -5.23 -5.00 1.93
CA VAL A 54 -5.88 -5.68 0.79
C VAL A 54 -6.92 -4.79 0.11
N TYR A 55 -7.68 -4.03 0.89
CA TYR A 55 -8.71 -3.11 0.41
C TYR A 55 -8.30 -1.67 0.67
N GLU A 56 -8.91 -0.77 -0.10
CA GLU A 56 -8.72 0.66 0.06
C GLU A 56 -10.06 1.38 0.14
N THR A 57 -10.12 2.48 0.87
CA THR A 57 -11.34 3.26 1.11
C THR A 57 -11.46 4.46 0.17
N LEU A 58 -12.61 5.13 0.14
CA LEU A 58 -12.75 6.41 -0.57
C LEU A 58 -11.85 7.49 0.05
N LEU A 59 -11.92 7.61 1.38
CA LEU A 59 -11.19 8.57 2.19
C LEU A 59 -10.51 7.88 3.37
N ARG A 60 -9.44 8.47 3.89
CA ARG A 60 -8.76 8.08 5.12
C ARG A 60 -8.84 9.21 6.13
N TYR A 61 -9.18 8.90 7.37
CA TYR A 61 -9.23 9.86 8.46
C TYR A 61 -7.92 9.81 9.28
N TYR A 62 -7.29 10.97 9.48
CA TYR A 62 -6.13 11.15 10.33
C TYR A 62 -6.54 11.85 11.62
N PRO A 63 -6.64 11.12 12.75
CA PRO A 63 -7.22 11.64 13.98
C PRO A 63 -6.37 12.70 14.68
N GLU A 64 -5.04 12.66 14.48
CA GLU A 64 -4.14 13.66 15.07
C GLU A 64 -4.31 15.04 14.43
N GLU A 65 -4.70 15.09 13.15
CA GLU A 65 -4.89 16.32 12.39
C GLU A 65 -6.36 16.69 12.18
N ASP A 66 -7.30 15.86 12.63
CA ASP A 66 -8.74 15.97 12.34
C ASP A 66 -9.00 16.21 10.84
N ARG A 67 -8.35 15.40 9.99
CA ARG A 67 -8.30 15.60 8.55
C ARG A 67 -8.71 14.34 7.79
N PHE A 68 -9.53 14.53 6.75
CA PHE A 68 -9.73 13.51 5.72
C PHE A 68 -8.77 13.69 4.56
N GLU A 69 -8.15 12.59 4.15
CA GLU A 69 -7.34 12.49 2.95
C GLU A 69 -8.05 11.63 1.90
N GLY A 70 -8.01 12.08 0.65
CA GLY A 70 -8.53 11.29 -0.47
C GLY A 70 -7.64 10.09 -0.75
N VAL A 71 -8.23 8.90 -0.88
CA VAL A 71 -7.50 7.70 -1.33
C VAL A 71 -8.00 7.24 -2.70
N LEU A 72 -9.13 6.53 -2.76
CA LEU A 72 -9.77 6.23 -4.05
C LEU A 72 -10.54 7.43 -4.61
N ALA A 73 -11.05 8.31 -3.74
CA ALA A 73 -11.68 9.57 -4.13
C ALA A 73 -10.68 10.73 -4.00
N LYS A 74 -10.40 11.43 -5.11
CA LYS A 74 -9.48 12.60 -5.09
C LYS A 74 -10.10 13.82 -4.41
N SER A 75 -11.41 13.95 -4.56
CA SER A 75 -12.21 15.01 -3.95
C SER A 75 -13.64 14.52 -3.80
N TYR A 76 -14.41 15.25 -3.00
CA TYR A 76 -15.83 15.04 -2.88
C TYR A 76 -16.54 16.38 -2.68
N GLU A 77 -17.82 16.42 -3.03
CA GLU A 77 -18.71 17.54 -2.81
C GLU A 77 -19.93 17.05 -2.04
N VAL A 78 -20.46 17.92 -1.17
CA VAL A 78 -21.64 17.63 -0.35
C VAL A 78 -22.70 18.68 -0.68
N SER A 79 -23.94 18.24 -0.88
CA SER A 79 -25.07 19.15 -1.08
C SER A 79 -25.29 20.05 0.14
N GLU A 80 -25.96 21.18 -0.07
CA GLU A 80 -26.24 22.16 1.00
C GLU A 80 -27.03 21.55 2.18
N ASP A 81 -27.88 20.55 1.92
CA ASP A 81 -28.66 19.82 2.93
C ASP A 81 -27.89 18.65 3.58
N GLY A 82 -26.68 18.34 3.11
CA GLY A 82 -25.85 17.25 3.64
C GLY A 82 -26.26 15.84 3.22
N LEU A 83 -27.28 15.69 2.37
CA LEU A 83 -27.87 14.39 2.04
C LEU A 83 -27.28 13.72 0.79
N VAL A 84 -26.62 14.50 -0.08
CA VAL A 84 -26.02 14.00 -1.31
C VAL A 84 -24.52 14.23 -1.29
N TRP A 85 -23.77 13.15 -1.48
CA TRP A 85 -22.32 13.14 -1.51
C TRP A 85 -21.85 12.67 -2.88
N THR A 86 -21.08 13.50 -3.57
CA THR A 86 -20.52 13.18 -4.88
C THR A 86 -19.02 12.99 -4.74
N PHE A 87 -18.52 11.78 -5.02
CA PHE A 87 -17.09 11.45 -4.95
C PHE A 87 -16.48 11.41 -6.35
N HIS A 88 -15.32 12.05 -6.52
CA HIS A 88 -14.57 12.06 -7.77
C HIS A 88 -13.40 11.07 -7.70
N CYS A 89 -13.63 9.85 -8.16
CA CYS A 89 -12.67 8.76 -8.03
C CYS A 89 -11.55 8.80 -9.08
N VAL A 90 -10.40 8.22 -8.74
CA VAL A 90 -9.30 8.02 -9.69
C VAL A 90 -9.76 7.08 -10.81
N ARG A 91 -9.59 7.49 -12.07
CA ARG A 91 -9.92 6.66 -13.24
C ARG A 91 -8.83 5.60 -13.43
N GLY A 92 -9.20 4.34 -13.64
CA GLY A 92 -8.26 3.28 -14.03
C GLY A 92 -7.72 2.40 -12.89
N LEU A 93 -8.38 2.35 -11.73
CA LEU A 93 -8.18 1.26 -10.78
C LEU A 93 -8.70 -0.05 -11.41
N ASN A 94 -7.80 -0.74 -12.11
CA ASN A 94 -7.90 -2.09 -12.65
C ASN A 94 -9.32 -2.52 -13.02
N SER A 95 -9.79 -2.09 -14.20
CA SER A 95 -10.65 -2.97 -14.99
C SER A 95 -9.86 -4.25 -15.23
N ILE A 96 -10.28 -5.36 -14.62
CA ILE A 96 -9.80 -6.68 -15.00
C ILE A 96 -9.95 -6.75 -16.53
N PRO A 97 -8.91 -7.07 -17.31
CA PRO A 97 -9.10 -7.29 -18.74
C PRO A 97 -10.09 -8.44 -18.87
N GLU A 98 -11.24 -8.19 -19.50
CA GLU A 98 -12.20 -9.25 -19.85
C GLU A 98 -11.45 -10.27 -20.72
N THR A 99 -11.15 -11.44 -20.15
CA THR A 99 -10.65 -12.62 -20.88
C THR A 99 -11.82 -13.52 -21.25
#